data_AF-M2R5I2-F1
#
_entry.id   AF-M2R5I2-F1
#
_cell.length_a   1.000
_cell.length_b   1.000
_cell.length_c   1.000
_cell.angle_alpha   90.00
_cell.angle_beta   90.00
_cell.angle_gamma   90.00
#
_symmetry.space_group_name_H-M   'P 1'
#
loop_
_entity.id
_entity.type
_entity.pdbx_description
1 polymer ?
#
loop_
_entity_poly.entity_id
_entity_poly.type
_entity_poly.pdbx_seq_one_letter_code
_entity_poly.pdbx_strand_id
1 'polypeptide(L)'
;MSQETFGRPGPLQFAEPDQNINSNTTQLSGIGPVDAKVAKNMVVPVEALTSYYNLAKTVTQQEIAEPLYFTGADEDEITDIACDGFMNMDARLIHSILRGDVPYEYARQDSQIKVILDSNMARQVTPTDNSLIQPVIYGRYLKDRNGRGLTREQLRRMITTIRNYFDPNASKQGIAAIDASIRDDAPELRPLATFGYTGNVQKCFRQPQEHSEGTATFLNLFEAACISEFGESFRKKQYVLALLDDSPQAQVMEAMIMRLGNSYWFNGTGFNIQYGGGSCSSAREFGINNCVRFVEHNLPTFLRNSEWEAAQLDAEIARVEARDPRDDPEYQKLVAWNSFLDELLVKIEAENKSYERAKVATRKCVDTVALFHGLIAAMTWAHSQYDMTGAASDEPPAAEDGD
;
A
#
# COMPACT_ATOMS: atom_id res chain seq x y z
N MET A 1 49.40 31.35 -42.08
CA MET A 1 48.21 31.72 -41.28
C MET A 1 47.00 31.56 -42.18
N SER A 2 46.44 30.35 -42.24
CA SER A 2 45.29 29.99 -43.06
C SER A 2 44.05 29.92 -42.16
N GLN A 3 43.03 30.69 -42.52
CA GLN A 3 41.72 30.64 -41.87
C GLN A 3 40.97 29.40 -42.35
N GLU A 4 40.71 28.45 -41.44
CA GLU A 4 39.79 27.34 -41.68
C GLU A 4 38.36 27.81 -41.44
N THR A 5 37.59 27.89 -42.52
CA THR A 5 36.15 28.06 -42.49
C THR A 5 35.48 26.73 -42.13
N PHE A 6 34.90 26.65 -40.93
CA PHE A 6 34.01 25.56 -40.55
C PHE A 6 32.71 25.63 -41.36
N GLY A 7 32.50 24.62 -42.21
CA GLY A 7 31.27 24.43 -42.98
C GLY A 7 30.08 24.12 -42.07
N ARG A 8 28.92 24.68 -42.40
CA ARG A 8 27.64 24.33 -41.76
C ARG A 8 27.29 22.86 -42.05
N PRO A 9 26.84 22.07 -41.06
CA PRO A 9 26.32 20.74 -41.33
C PRO A 9 25.03 20.84 -42.16
N GLY A 10 24.93 20.01 -43.20
CA GLY A 10 23.72 19.89 -44.02
C GLY A 10 22.55 19.28 -43.23
N PRO A 11 21.32 19.35 -43.77
CA PRO A 11 20.14 18.81 -43.12
C PRO A 11 20.24 17.29 -42.96
N LEU A 12 19.95 16.81 -41.74
CA LEU A 12 19.79 15.39 -41.41
C LEU A 12 18.67 14.78 -42.26
N GLN A 13 19.05 13.85 -43.14
CA GLN A 13 18.09 12.96 -43.81
C GLN A 13 17.78 11.80 -42.87
N PHE A 14 16.53 11.68 -42.44
CA PHE A 14 16.05 10.54 -41.67
C PHE A 14 15.82 9.36 -42.63
N ALA A 15 16.37 8.21 -42.29
CA ALA A 15 16.05 6.96 -42.97
C ALA A 15 14.60 6.56 -42.64
N GLU A 16 13.86 6.10 -43.64
CA GLU A 16 12.52 5.52 -43.42
C GLU A 16 12.65 4.24 -42.57
N PRO A 17 11.84 4.07 -41.51
CA PRO A 17 11.94 2.90 -40.66
C PRO A 17 11.40 1.64 -41.35
N ASP A 18 12.16 0.55 -41.19
CA ASP A 18 11.80 -0.81 -41.59
C ASP A 18 10.41 -1.20 -41.04
N GLN A 19 9.48 -1.52 -41.94
CA GLN A 19 8.07 -1.82 -41.64
C GLN A 19 7.81 -3.20 -41.02
N ASN A 20 8.75 -3.78 -40.26
CA ASN A 20 8.60 -5.16 -39.80
C ASN A 20 8.87 -5.38 -38.31
N ILE A 21 8.35 -4.48 -37.48
CA ILE A 21 8.21 -4.71 -36.04
C ILE A 21 6.72 -4.81 -35.74
N ASN A 22 6.27 -6.01 -35.34
CA ASN A 22 4.98 -6.21 -34.68
C ASN A 22 5.03 -5.48 -33.32
N SER A 23 4.78 -4.17 -33.33
CA SER A 23 4.50 -3.41 -32.13
C SER A 23 3.03 -3.59 -31.79
N ASN A 24 2.75 -4.29 -30.69
CA ASN A 24 1.51 -4.08 -29.95
C ASN A 24 1.54 -2.65 -29.40
N THR A 25 1.28 -1.68 -30.28
CA THR A 25 1.08 -0.28 -29.93
C THR A 25 -0.27 -0.22 -29.24
N THR A 26 -0.28 -0.28 -27.91
CA THR A 26 -1.46 0.05 -27.11
C THR A 26 -1.84 1.49 -27.47
N GLN A 27 -2.87 1.66 -28.29
CA GLN A 27 -3.40 2.98 -28.59
C GLN A 27 -3.79 3.66 -27.28
N LEU A 28 -3.25 4.85 -27.03
CA LEU A 28 -3.58 5.73 -25.90
C LEU A 28 -5.05 6.24 -25.93
N SER A 29 -5.93 5.64 -26.73
CA SER A 29 -7.34 6.02 -26.92
C SER A 29 -8.24 5.60 -25.76
N GLY A 30 -7.71 4.92 -24.74
CA GLY A 30 -8.47 4.43 -23.58
C GLY A 30 -8.42 5.30 -22.33
N ILE A 31 -7.68 6.41 -22.30
CA ILE A 31 -7.71 7.33 -21.15
C ILE A 31 -8.97 8.19 -21.29
N GLY A 32 -10.10 7.66 -20.82
CA GLY A 32 -11.30 8.47 -20.58
C GLY A 32 -10.96 9.67 -19.68
N PRO A 33 -11.77 10.73 -19.66
CA PRO A 33 -11.55 11.86 -18.77
C PRO A 33 -11.42 11.33 -17.34
N VAL A 34 -10.19 11.35 -16.82
CA VAL A 34 -9.93 11.02 -15.42
C VAL A 34 -10.75 12.04 -14.64
N ASP A 35 -11.77 11.55 -13.94
CA ASP A 35 -12.66 12.37 -13.15
C ASP A 35 -11.77 13.18 -12.21
N ALA A 36 -11.63 14.49 -12.47
CA ALA A 36 -10.68 15.37 -11.80
C ALA A 36 -11.11 15.69 -10.36
N LYS A 37 -11.70 14.71 -9.66
CA LYS A 37 -11.75 14.62 -8.21
C LYS A 37 -10.32 14.57 -7.72
N VAL A 38 -9.75 15.78 -7.63
CA VAL A 38 -8.49 16.20 -6.99
C VAL A 38 -7.76 15.00 -6.38
N ALA A 39 -6.84 14.42 -7.15
CA ALA A 39 -5.85 13.52 -6.58
C ALA A 39 -5.23 14.24 -5.39
N LYS A 40 -5.45 13.72 -4.19
CA LYS A 40 -4.95 14.35 -2.99
C LYS A 40 -3.45 14.13 -3.01
N ASN A 41 -2.68 15.22 -2.89
CA ASN A 41 -1.25 15.11 -2.62
C ASN A 41 -1.06 14.06 -1.52
N MET A 42 -0.15 13.14 -1.75
CA MET A 42 0.18 12.11 -0.78
C MET A 42 0.58 12.80 0.54
N VAL A 43 -0.23 12.61 1.57
CA VAL A 43 0.12 12.99 2.93
C VAL A 43 0.52 11.70 3.61
N VAL A 44 1.83 11.49 3.75
CA VAL A 44 2.34 10.41 4.58
C VAL A 44 2.23 10.90 6.03
N PRO A 45 1.36 10.29 6.85
CA PRO A 45 1.24 10.65 8.25
C PRO A 45 2.59 10.41 8.94
N VAL A 46 2.92 11.21 9.95
CA VAL A 46 4.20 11.09 10.67
C VAL A 46 4.33 9.69 11.28
N GLU A 47 3.21 9.11 11.69
CA GLU A 47 3.08 7.76 12.20
C GLU A 47 3.54 6.70 11.19
N ALA A 48 3.38 6.94 9.88
CA ALA A 48 3.88 6.03 8.86
C ALA A 48 5.41 6.06 8.72
N LEU A 49 6.09 7.08 9.24
CA LEU A 49 7.56 7.17 9.24
C LEU A 49 8.20 6.51 10.48
N THR A 50 7.39 5.88 11.33
CA THR A 50 7.87 5.16 12.53
C THR A 50 8.53 3.82 12.18
N SER A 51 8.15 3.20 11.05
CA SER A 51 8.76 1.99 10.52
C SER A 51 8.60 1.90 9.00
N TYR A 52 9.49 1.18 8.33
CA TYR A 52 9.40 0.79 6.94
C TYR A 52 8.15 -0.03 6.65
N TYR A 53 7.72 -0.88 7.57
CA TYR A 53 6.47 -1.63 7.40
C TYR A 53 5.26 -0.68 7.40
N ASN A 54 5.19 0.27 8.35
CA ASN A 54 4.10 1.25 8.39
C ASN A 54 4.12 2.16 7.16
N LEU A 55 5.31 2.53 6.70
CA LEU A 55 5.47 3.29 5.45
C LEU A 55 4.95 2.48 4.26
N ALA A 56 5.41 1.23 4.10
CA ALA A 56 4.97 0.33 3.04
C ALA A 56 3.47 0.15 3.04
N LYS A 57 2.88 -0.22 4.19
CA LYS A 57 1.45 -0.43 4.34
C LYS A 57 0.65 0.82 3.97
N THR A 58 1.07 1.98 4.45
CA THR A 58 0.40 3.25 4.17
C THR A 58 0.40 3.57 2.68
N VAL A 59 1.55 3.42 2.01
CA VAL A 59 1.66 3.71 0.57
C VAL A 59 0.90 2.66 -0.25
N THR A 60 0.97 1.38 0.12
CA THR A 60 0.20 0.29 -0.52
C THR A 60 -1.30 0.56 -0.45
N GLN A 61 -1.83 0.90 0.73
CA GLN A 61 -3.24 1.21 0.92
C GLN A 61 -3.69 2.37 0.02
N GLN A 62 -2.85 3.39 -0.15
CA GLN A 62 -3.14 4.51 -1.03
C GLN A 62 -3.12 4.11 -2.51
N GLU A 63 -2.15 3.28 -2.92
CA GLU A 63 -2.09 2.75 -4.29
C GLU A 63 -3.23 1.78 -4.63
N ILE A 64 -3.77 1.05 -3.66
CA ILE A 64 -4.95 0.19 -3.83
C ILE A 64 -6.23 1.03 -3.85
N ALA A 65 -6.35 2.02 -2.97
CA ALA A 65 -7.55 2.86 -2.84
C ALA A 65 -7.77 3.80 -4.04
N GLU A 66 -6.68 4.23 -4.69
CA GLU A 66 -6.71 4.91 -5.97
C GLU A 66 -6.31 3.90 -7.04
N PRO A 67 -7.23 3.04 -7.54
CA PRO A 67 -6.87 1.85 -8.31
C PRO A 67 -6.15 2.22 -9.61
N LEU A 68 -4.81 2.21 -9.57
CA LEU A 68 -3.94 2.45 -10.70
C LEU A 68 -3.35 1.14 -11.21
N TYR A 69 -2.68 0.38 -10.34
CA TYR A 69 -1.94 -0.83 -10.72
C TYR A 69 -2.29 -2.08 -9.90
N PHE A 70 -2.45 -1.98 -8.58
CA PHE A 70 -2.64 -3.14 -7.68
C PHE A 70 -4.10 -3.58 -7.50
N THR A 71 -4.98 -3.28 -8.46
CA THR A 71 -6.39 -3.67 -8.35
C THR A 71 -6.55 -5.19 -8.29
N GLY A 72 -6.98 -5.70 -7.12
CA GLY A 72 -7.17 -7.13 -6.87
C GLY A 72 -5.90 -7.89 -6.46
N ALA A 73 -4.78 -7.19 -6.25
CA ALA A 73 -3.61 -7.78 -5.59
C ALA A 73 -3.86 -7.93 -4.09
N ASP A 74 -3.15 -8.88 -3.46
CA ASP A 74 -3.16 -9.04 -2.01
C ASP A 74 -2.39 -7.88 -1.34
N GLU A 75 -3.06 -7.12 -0.47
CA GLU A 75 -2.46 -5.96 0.21
C GLU A 75 -1.25 -6.35 1.05
N ASP A 76 -1.30 -7.50 1.74
CA ASP A 76 -0.23 -7.95 2.62
C ASP A 76 0.98 -8.37 1.80
N GLU A 77 0.78 -9.09 0.68
CA GLU A 77 1.86 -9.46 -0.24
C GLU A 77 2.59 -8.23 -0.82
N ILE A 78 1.84 -7.24 -1.30
CA ILE A 78 2.42 -6.00 -1.84
C ILE A 78 3.15 -5.22 -0.75
N THR A 79 2.58 -5.17 0.46
CA THR A 79 3.19 -4.50 1.61
C THR A 79 4.51 -5.15 2.01
N ASP A 80 4.57 -6.48 2.05
CA ASP A 80 5.79 -7.22 2.38
C ASP A 80 6.90 -6.98 1.35
N ILE A 81 6.55 -7.03 0.05
CA ILE A 81 7.50 -6.75 -1.04
C ILE A 81 8.02 -5.30 -0.96
N ALA A 82 7.12 -4.33 -0.72
CA ALA A 82 7.49 -2.92 -0.56
C ALA A 82 8.36 -2.70 0.67
N CYS A 83 8.05 -3.35 1.79
CA CYS A 83 8.83 -3.28 3.03
C CYS A 83 10.26 -3.77 2.78
N ASP A 84 10.43 -4.93 2.14
CA ASP A 84 11.76 -5.45 1.79
C ASP A 84 12.51 -4.48 0.86
N GLY A 85 11.83 -3.91 -0.14
CA GLY A 85 12.43 -2.91 -1.01
C GLY A 85 12.89 -1.65 -0.25
N PHE A 86 12.13 -1.17 0.73
CA PHE A 86 12.54 -0.06 1.59
C PHE A 86 13.68 -0.41 2.54
N MET A 87 13.70 -1.62 3.11
CA MET A 87 14.81 -2.08 3.96
C MET A 87 16.14 -2.15 3.19
N ASN A 88 16.09 -2.34 1.88
CA ASN A 88 17.27 -2.29 1.00
C ASN A 88 17.66 -0.87 0.57
N MET A 89 16.86 0.15 0.89
CA MET A 89 17.15 1.55 0.60
C MET A 89 17.73 2.28 1.81
N ASP A 90 18.60 3.25 1.55
CA ASP A 90 19.09 4.11 2.62
C ASP A 90 17.96 5.04 3.14
N ALA A 91 17.69 5.01 4.45
CA ALA A 91 16.65 5.83 5.09
C ALA A 91 16.71 7.31 4.69
N ARG A 92 17.92 7.86 4.61
CA ARG A 92 18.13 9.27 4.27
C ARG A 92 17.65 9.57 2.86
N LEU A 93 17.84 8.63 1.94
CA LEU A 93 17.36 8.75 0.57
C LEU A 93 15.82 8.66 0.51
N ILE A 94 15.20 7.77 1.27
CA ILE A 94 13.72 7.71 1.37
C ILE A 94 13.16 9.04 1.87
N HIS A 95 13.72 9.59 2.95
CA HIS A 95 13.32 10.91 3.45
C HIS A 95 13.56 12.04 2.44
N SER A 96 14.64 11.96 1.66
CA SER A 96 14.92 12.94 0.61
C SER A 96 13.94 12.83 -0.57
N ILE A 97 13.52 11.62 -0.94
CA ILE A 97 12.47 11.38 -1.94
C ILE A 97 11.14 11.97 -1.45
N LEU A 98 10.76 11.67 -0.21
CA LEU A 98 9.56 12.20 0.45
C LEU A 98 9.53 13.73 0.47
N ARG A 99 10.65 14.38 0.78
CA ARG A 99 10.76 15.85 0.76
C ARG A 99 10.85 16.42 -0.66
N GLY A 100 11.19 15.60 -1.65
CA GLY A 100 11.40 16.00 -3.03
C GLY A 100 12.77 16.66 -3.30
N ASP A 101 13.71 16.58 -2.35
CA ASP A 101 14.95 17.35 -2.38
C ASP A 101 16.20 16.54 -2.78
N VAL A 102 16.03 15.30 -3.26
CA VAL A 102 17.13 14.42 -3.72
C VAL A 102 18.14 15.17 -4.59
N PRO A 103 17.73 15.94 -5.61
CA PRO A 103 18.69 16.54 -6.50
C PRO A 103 19.40 17.76 -5.90
N TYR A 104 18.76 18.43 -4.94
CA TYR A 104 19.32 19.54 -4.16
C TYR A 104 20.35 19.03 -3.18
N GLU A 105 20.02 17.99 -2.42
CA GLU A 105 20.95 17.32 -1.51
C GLU A 105 22.16 16.77 -2.26
N TYR A 106 21.95 16.13 -3.42
CA TYR A 106 23.05 15.68 -4.27
C TYR A 106 24.00 16.80 -4.73
N ALA A 107 23.50 18.02 -4.94
CA ALA A 107 24.32 19.15 -5.41
C ALA A 107 25.25 19.72 -4.31
N ARG A 108 25.00 19.37 -3.03
CA ARG A 108 25.84 19.81 -1.91
C ARG A 108 27.09 18.94 -1.83
N GLN A 109 28.24 19.58 -1.66
CA GLN A 109 29.56 18.93 -1.74
C GLN A 109 29.74 17.77 -0.74
N ASP A 110 29.17 17.89 0.46
CA ASP A 110 29.34 16.92 1.56
C ASP A 110 28.03 16.18 1.93
N SER A 111 27.07 16.10 1.00
CA SER A 111 25.83 15.39 1.32
C SER A 111 26.01 13.88 1.31
N GLN A 112 25.50 13.21 2.33
CA GLN A 112 25.43 11.75 2.39
C GLN A 112 24.58 11.18 1.23
N ILE A 113 23.59 11.93 0.74
CA ILE A 113 22.79 11.56 -0.44
C ILE A 113 23.69 11.42 -1.67
N LYS A 114 24.66 12.33 -1.84
CA LYS A 114 25.61 12.24 -2.95
C LYS A 114 26.42 10.95 -2.90
N VAL A 115 26.94 10.61 -1.72
CA VAL A 115 27.71 9.36 -1.51
C VAL A 115 26.85 8.13 -1.82
N ILE A 116 25.60 8.10 -1.36
CA ILE A 116 24.65 7.00 -1.60
C ILE A 116 24.39 6.84 -3.11
N LEU A 117 24.01 7.91 -3.80
CA LEU A 117 23.68 7.86 -5.23
C LEU A 117 24.89 7.54 -6.10
N ASP A 118 26.07 8.08 -5.78
CA ASP A 118 27.32 7.77 -6.49
C ASP A 118 27.71 6.30 -6.28
N SER A 119 27.56 5.77 -5.05
CA SER A 119 27.77 4.35 -4.75
C SER A 119 26.80 3.46 -5.53
N ASN A 120 25.50 3.78 -5.55
CA ASN A 120 24.51 3.02 -6.31
C ASN A 120 24.80 3.02 -7.81
N MET A 121 25.21 4.18 -8.36
CA MET A 121 25.63 4.29 -9.74
C MET A 121 26.86 3.42 -10.04
N ALA A 122 27.88 3.49 -9.19
CA ALA A 122 29.12 2.73 -9.38
C ALA A 122 28.87 1.22 -9.38
N ARG A 123 27.99 0.73 -8.49
CA ARG A 123 27.60 -0.70 -8.41
C ARG A 123 26.93 -1.21 -9.69
N GLN A 124 26.20 -0.33 -10.38
CA GLN A 124 25.52 -0.66 -11.64
C GLN A 124 26.45 -0.69 -12.86
N VAL A 125 27.58 0.02 -12.82
CA VAL A 125 28.41 0.26 -14.00
C VAL A 125 29.48 -0.82 -14.21
N THR A 126 29.50 -1.91 -13.43
CA THR A 126 30.59 -2.91 -13.51
C THR A 126 30.73 -3.50 -14.94
N PRO A 127 31.77 -3.12 -15.72
CA PRO A 127 31.74 -3.20 -17.20
C PRO A 127 32.05 -4.56 -17.80
N THR A 128 32.38 -5.57 -17.00
CA THR A 128 33.18 -6.69 -17.50
C THR A 128 32.40 -7.91 -17.95
N ASP A 129 31.10 -8.00 -17.67
CA ASP A 129 30.28 -9.12 -18.12
C ASP A 129 28.91 -8.63 -18.59
N ASN A 130 28.68 -8.73 -19.90
CA ASN A 130 27.40 -8.50 -20.59
C ASN A 130 26.21 -9.34 -20.05
N SER A 131 26.39 -10.11 -18.98
CA SER A 131 25.48 -11.20 -18.61
C SER A 131 24.59 -10.91 -17.41
N LEU A 132 24.79 -9.82 -16.66
CA LEU A 132 24.20 -9.73 -15.33
C LEU A 132 23.73 -8.33 -14.97
N ILE A 133 22.43 -8.16 -15.19
CA ILE A 133 21.64 -6.94 -15.05
C ILE A 133 20.89 -7.04 -13.70
N GLN A 134 21.25 -6.19 -12.74
CA GLN A 134 20.51 -6.08 -11.48
C GLN A 134 19.36 -5.08 -11.66
N PRO A 135 18.11 -5.42 -11.30
CA PRO A 135 17.03 -4.44 -11.29
C PRO A 135 17.37 -3.24 -10.42
N VAL A 136 17.05 -2.04 -10.92
CA VAL A 136 17.16 -0.81 -10.14
C VAL A 136 15.95 0.06 -10.27
N ILE A 137 15.69 0.86 -9.23
CA ILE A 137 14.87 2.05 -9.34
C ILE A 137 15.76 3.23 -9.68
N TYR A 138 15.34 4.03 -10.66
CA TYR A 138 15.96 5.30 -11.00
C TYR A 138 14.96 6.45 -10.89
N GLY A 139 15.49 7.65 -10.63
CA GLY A 139 14.76 8.90 -10.71
C GLY A 139 15.38 9.82 -11.75
N ARG A 140 14.55 10.47 -12.57
CA ARG A 140 14.96 11.54 -13.49
C ARG A 140 14.32 12.84 -13.05
N TYR A 141 15.10 13.89 -12.97
CA TYR A 141 14.71 15.18 -12.43
C TYR A 141 15.07 16.29 -13.38
N LEU A 142 14.13 17.20 -13.67
CA LEU A 142 14.39 18.43 -14.39
C LEU A 142 14.73 19.53 -13.38
N LYS A 143 16.02 19.86 -13.27
CA LYS A 143 16.55 20.69 -12.17
C LYS A 143 17.57 21.72 -12.66
N ASP A 144 17.83 22.74 -11.84
CA ASP A 144 18.94 23.67 -12.05
C ASP A 144 20.30 23.10 -11.60
N ARG A 145 21.37 23.90 -11.76
CA ARG A 145 22.72 23.56 -11.29
C ARG A 145 22.83 23.30 -9.79
N ASN A 146 21.95 23.90 -8.98
CA ASN A 146 21.90 23.75 -7.53
C ASN A 146 20.94 22.63 -7.10
N GLY A 147 20.33 21.94 -8.06
CA GLY A 147 19.37 20.88 -7.81
C GLY A 147 17.95 21.34 -7.48
N ARG A 148 17.63 22.61 -7.71
CA ARG A 148 16.31 23.19 -7.50
C ARG A 148 15.38 22.96 -8.69
N GLY A 149 14.09 22.96 -8.42
CA GLY A 149 13.04 22.92 -9.44
C GLY A 149 12.82 24.27 -10.11
N LEU A 150 11.90 24.30 -11.08
CA LEU A 150 11.40 25.54 -11.66
C LEU A 150 10.59 26.30 -10.61
N THR A 151 10.74 27.61 -10.53
CA THR A 151 9.78 28.46 -9.79
C THR A 151 8.40 28.44 -10.47
N ARG A 152 7.35 28.90 -9.77
CA ARG A 152 5.98 28.99 -10.32
C ARG A 152 5.95 29.80 -11.62
N GLU A 153 6.59 30.96 -11.63
CA GLU A 153 6.68 31.86 -12.79
C GLU A 153 7.42 31.21 -13.95
N GLN A 154 8.51 30.48 -13.67
CA GLN A 154 9.25 29.74 -14.71
C GLN A 154 8.41 28.59 -15.28
N LEU A 155 7.71 27.84 -14.42
CA LEU A 155 6.81 26.76 -14.85
C LEU A 155 5.69 27.29 -15.76
N ARG A 156 5.07 28.43 -15.40
CA ARG A 156 4.05 29.12 -16.22
C ARG A 156 4.57 29.50 -17.60
N ARG A 157 5.76 30.10 -17.66
CA ARG A 157 6.40 30.48 -18.93
C ARG A 157 6.63 29.25 -19.80
N MET A 158 7.20 28.21 -19.22
CA MET A 158 7.48 26.96 -19.93
C MET A 158 6.20 26.27 -20.43
N ILE A 159 5.13 26.21 -19.63
CA ILE A 159 3.82 25.69 -20.08
C ILE A 159 3.28 26.50 -21.27
N THR A 160 3.42 27.83 -21.21
CA THR A 160 3.02 28.72 -22.32
C THR A 160 3.81 28.40 -23.59
N THR A 161 5.13 28.24 -23.48
CA THR A 161 6.01 27.86 -24.61
C THR A 161 5.61 26.53 -25.22
N ILE A 162 5.36 25.50 -24.40
CA ILE A 162 4.93 24.18 -24.87
C ILE A 162 3.58 24.24 -25.57
N ARG A 163 2.63 25.03 -25.05
CA ARG A 163 1.32 25.19 -25.70
C ARG A 163 1.43 25.90 -27.04
N ASN A 164 2.18 27.00 -27.11
CA ASN A 164 2.40 27.72 -28.36
C ASN A 164 3.10 26.85 -29.41
N TYR A 165 3.91 25.89 -28.99
CA TYR A 165 4.53 24.90 -29.87
C TYR A 165 3.49 23.94 -30.49
N PHE A 166 2.50 23.48 -29.73
CA PHE A 166 1.46 22.57 -30.24
C PHE A 166 0.32 23.29 -30.97
N ASP A 167 -0.09 24.46 -30.49
CA ASP A 167 -1.14 25.28 -31.08
C ASP A 167 -0.85 26.76 -30.82
N PRO A 168 -0.30 27.48 -31.82
CA PRO A 168 -0.05 28.92 -31.74
C PRO A 168 -1.32 29.75 -31.50
N ASN A 169 -2.51 29.18 -31.73
CA ASN A 169 -3.80 29.84 -31.55
C ASN A 169 -4.51 29.44 -30.24
N ALA A 170 -3.87 28.61 -29.39
CA ALA A 170 -4.47 28.11 -28.16
C ALA A 170 -4.96 29.27 -27.27
N SER A 171 -6.23 29.22 -26.88
CA SER A 171 -6.88 30.32 -26.15
C SER A 171 -6.31 30.50 -24.73
N LYS A 172 -6.26 31.77 -24.27
CA LYS A 172 -5.80 32.15 -22.92
C LYS A 172 -6.59 31.48 -21.77
N GLN A 173 -7.77 30.91 -22.03
CA GLN A 173 -8.63 30.31 -21.01
C GLN A 173 -8.05 29.02 -20.41
N GLY A 174 -7.30 28.22 -21.17
CA GLY A 174 -6.65 27.01 -20.65
C GLY A 174 -5.49 27.29 -19.69
N ILE A 175 -4.94 28.52 -19.70
CA ILE A 175 -3.83 28.95 -18.83
C ILE A 175 -4.32 29.18 -17.40
N ALA A 176 -5.50 29.80 -17.26
CA ALA A 176 -6.09 30.11 -15.96
C ALA A 176 -6.41 28.87 -15.09
N ALA A 177 -6.83 27.75 -15.70
CA ALA A 177 -7.16 26.52 -14.97
C ALA A 177 -5.92 25.84 -14.35
N ILE A 178 -4.76 25.91 -15.01
CA ILE A 178 -3.49 25.40 -14.46
C ILE A 178 -2.91 26.41 -13.45
N ASP A 179 -3.07 27.71 -13.69
CA ASP A 179 -2.67 28.73 -12.73
C ASP A 179 -3.36 28.55 -11.37
N ALA A 180 -4.60 28.09 -11.38
CA ALA A 180 -5.37 27.75 -10.19
C ALA A 180 -4.93 26.43 -9.53
N SER A 181 -4.29 25.50 -10.25
CA SER A 181 -3.84 24.21 -9.71
C SER A 181 -2.41 24.24 -9.16
N ILE A 182 -1.55 25.17 -9.62
CA ILE A 182 -0.21 25.36 -9.08
C ILE A 182 -0.33 26.09 -7.72
N ARG A 183 -0.20 25.34 -6.61
CA ARG A 183 -0.13 25.87 -5.24
C ARG A 183 1.16 26.69 -5.04
N ASP A 184 1.13 27.68 -4.15
CA ASP A 184 2.23 28.63 -3.89
C ASP A 184 3.42 28.02 -3.12
N ASP A 185 3.31 26.76 -2.71
CA ASP A 185 3.96 26.37 -1.46
C ASP A 185 5.41 25.85 -1.60
N ALA A 186 5.89 25.29 -2.74
CA ALA A 186 7.33 24.87 -2.86
C ALA A 186 7.79 24.27 -4.22
N PRO A 187 7.59 24.89 -5.41
CA PRO A 187 8.19 24.33 -6.63
C PRO A 187 9.73 24.51 -6.66
N GLU A 188 10.30 25.36 -5.80
CA GLU A 188 11.77 25.58 -5.73
C GLU A 188 12.56 24.35 -5.25
N LEU A 189 12.02 23.58 -4.30
CA LEU A 189 12.75 22.46 -3.71
C LEU A 189 12.42 21.10 -4.31
N ARG A 190 11.28 20.95 -4.99
CA ARG A 190 10.85 19.68 -5.61
C ARG A 190 10.89 19.80 -7.14
N PRO A 191 11.99 19.40 -7.79
CA PRO A 191 12.08 19.36 -9.25
C PRO A 191 11.04 18.41 -9.85
N LEU A 192 10.61 18.69 -11.08
CA LEU A 192 9.73 17.78 -11.80
C LEU A 192 10.43 16.45 -12.02
N ALA A 193 9.75 15.35 -11.67
CA ALA A 193 10.37 14.04 -11.61
C ALA A 193 9.62 12.97 -12.42
N THR A 194 10.39 12.01 -12.94
CA THR A 194 9.89 10.68 -13.34
C THR A 194 10.65 9.63 -12.57
N PHE A 195 9.97 8.65 -12.00
CA PHE A 195 10.62 7.44 -11.49
C PHE A 195 10.35 6.28 -12.44
N GLY A 196 11.26 5.34 -12.46
CA GLY A 196 11.02 4.08 -13.13
C GLY A 196 12.02 3.02 -12.69
N TYR A 197 11.87 1.83 -13.23
CA TYR A 197 12.85 0.76 -13.03
C TYR A 197 13.42 0.24 -14.34
N THR A 198 14.61 -0.35 -14.25
CA THR A 198 15.26 -0.98 -15.38
C THR A 198 16.25 -2.01 -14.89
N GLY A 199 16.51 -3.01 -15.72
CA GLY A 199 17.68 -3.87 -15.53
C GLY A 199 18.95 -3.30 -16.18
N ASN A 200 18.83 -2.46 -17.22
CA ASN A 200 19.98 -1.93 -17.94
C ASN A 200 20.02 -0.40 -17.87
N VAL A 201 20.65 0.11 -16.82
CA VAL A 201 20.77 1.54 -16.55
C VAL A 201 21.42 2.29 -17.72
N GLN A 202 22.50 1.74 -18.28
CA GLN A 202 23.21 2.39 -19.38
C GLN A 202 22.35 2.52 -20.64
N LYS A 203 21.58 1.47 -20.96
CA LYS A 203 20.64 1.50 -22.07
C LYS A 203 19.51 2.48 -21.76
N CYS A 204 18.91 2.38 -20.58
CA CYS A 204 17.82 3.25 -20.12
C CYS A 204 18.21 4.73 -20.01
N PHE A 205 19.49 5.06 -19.84
CA PHE A 205 19.97 6.44 -19.75
C PHE A 205 20.31 7.04 -21.13
N ARG A 206 20.72 6.20 -22.08
CA ARG A 206 20.95 6.59 -23.49
C ARG A 206 19.64 6.66 -24.29
N GLN A 207 18.81 5.63 -24.17
CA GLN A 207 17.55 5.45 -24.87
C GLN A 207 16.57 6.65 -24.86
N PRO A 208 16.41 7.42 -23.78
CA PRO A 208 15.51 8.56 -23.78
C PRO A 208 15.93 9.65 -24.76
N GLN A 209 17.19 9.69 -25.19
CA GLN A 209 17.61 10.61 -26.26
C GLN A 209 17.15 10.13 -27.64
N GLU A 210 16.84 8.84 -27.78
CA GLU A 210 16.54 8.17 -29.05
C GLU A 210 15.05 7.81 -29.20
N HIS A 211 14.32 7.60 -28.10
CA HIS A 211 12.90 7.25 -28.14
C HIS A 211 12.01 8.47 -28.27
N SER A 212 11.14 8.42 -29.28
CA SER A 212 10.10 9.40 -29.57
C SER A 212 8.77 9.16 -28.85
N GLU A 213 8.65 8.09 -28.04
CA GLU A 213 7.37 7.67 -27.45
C GLU A 213 7.33 7.69 -25.91
N GLY A 214 6.14 7.97 -25.37
CA GLY A 214 5.80 7.84 -23.95
C GLY A 214 6.32 8.97 -23.03
N THR A 215 6.45 8.64 -21.74
CA THR A 215 6.87 9.57 -20.67
C THR A 215 8.23 10.25 -20.94
N ALA A 216 9.14 9.56 -21.63
CA ALA A 216 10.46 10.11 -21.98
C ALA A 216 10.35 11.32 -22.92
N THR A 217 9.45 11.26 -23.91
CA THR A 217 9.21 12.33 -24.87
C THR A 217 8.74 13.61 -24.19
N PHE A 218 7.83 13.50 -23.22
CA PHE A 218 7.36 14.66 -22.46
C PHE A 218 8.49 15.31 -21.66
N LEU A 219 9.29 14.52 -20.93
CA LEU A 219 10.41 15.07 -20.16
C LEU A 219 11.44 15.76 -21.07
N ASN A 220 11.72 15.21 -22.25
CA ASN A 220 12.60 15.83 -23.25
C ASN A 220 12.02 17.14 -23.79
N LEU A 221 10.72 17.17 -24.09
CA LEU A 221 10.05 18.39 -24.55
C LEU A 221 10.13 19.49 -23.50
N PHE A 222 9.92 19.15 -22.22
CA PHE A 222 10.03 20.10 -21.12
C PHE A 222 11.47 20.58 -20.91
N GLU A 223 12.46 19.70 -21.04
CA GLU A 223 13.89 20.09 -21.02
C GLU A 223 14.21 21.05 -22.19
N ALA A 224 13.75 20.75 -23.40
CA ALA A 224 13.94 21.61 -24.58
C ALA A 224 13.26 22.97 -24.42
N ALA A 225 12.04 23.01 -23.89
CA ALA A 225 11.34 24.24 -23.58
C ALA A 225 12.10 25.07 -22.52
N CYS A 226 12.64 24.42 -21.49
CA CYS A 226 13.50 25.09 -20.52
C CYS A 226 14.77 25.65 -21.15
N ILE A 227 15.39 24.93 -22.08
CA ILE A 227 16.55 25.41 -22.84
C ILE A 227 16.20 26.66 -23.64
N SER A 228 15.06 26.66 -24.31
CA SER A 228 14.60 27.81 -25.09
C SER A 228 14.31 29.03 -24.21
N GLU A 229 13.67 28.84 -23.05
CA GLU A 229 13.23 29.95 -22.19
C GLU A 229 14.30 30.48 -21.23
N PHE A 230 15.19 29.60 -20.76
CA PHE A 230 16.11 29.85 -19.65
C PHE A 230 17.56 29.47 -19.95
N GLY A 231 17.88 29.10 -21.20
CA GLY A 231 19.20 28.68 -21.62
C GLY A 231 19.64 27.37 -20.95
N GLU A 232 20.92 27.25 -20.61
CA GLU A 232 21.45 26.01 -20.04
C GLU A 232 21.13 25.77 -18.54
N SER A 233 20.30 26.64 -17.95
CA SER A 233 20.08 26.69 -16.51
C SER A 233 19.44 25.43 -15.94
N PHE A 234 18.51 24.82 -16.68
CA PHE A 234 17.78 23.62 -16.27
C PHE A 234 18.13 22.44 -17.17
N ARG A 235 18.47 21.30 -16.57
CA ARG A 235 18.84 20.06 -17.27
C ARG A 235 18.20 18.87 -16.58
N LYS A 236 17.90 17.85 -17.38
CA LYS A 236 17.53 16.54 -16.88
C LYS A 236 18.75 15.86 -16.26
N LYS A 237 18.60 15.35 -15.04
CA LYS A 237 19.60 14.52 -14.36
C LYS A 237 18.95 13.23 -13.91
N GLN A 238 19.71 12.14 -13.95
CA GLN A 238 19.25 10.79 -13.63
C GLN A 238 20.09 10.23 -12.50
N TYR A 239 19.46 9.51 -11.58
CA TYR A 239 20.11 8.88 -10.44
C TYR A 239 19.60 7.45 -10.28
N VAL A 240 20.48 6.53 -9.87
CA VAL A 240 20.10 5.20 -9.40
C VAL A 240 19.80 5.32 -7.91
N LEU A 241 18.53 5.13 -7.55
CA LEU A 241 18.04 5.33 -6.19
C LEU A 241 18.26 4.09 -5.33
N ALA A 242 18.03 2.91 -5.91
CA ALA A 242 18.15 1.64 -5.21
C ALA A 242 18.50 0.53 -6.19
N LEU A 243 19.25 -0.46 -5.70
CA LEU A 243 19.33 -1.78 -6.32
C LEU A 243 18.26 -2.65 -5.67
N LEU A 244 17.56 -3.47 -6.45
CA LEU A 244 16.44 -4.28 -5.99
C LEU A 244 16.67 -5.74 -6.34
N ASP A 245 16.21 -6.65 -5.50
CA ASP A 245 16.48 -8.08 -5.62
C ASP A 245 15.94 -8.63 -6.94
N ASP A 246 14.63 -8.52 -7.19
CA ASP A 246 14.01 -9.17 -8.34
C ASP A 246 13.01 -8.27 -9.10
N SER A 247 12.36 -8.86 -10.12
CA SER A 247 11.38 -8.14 -10.92
C SER A 247 10.09 -7.79 -10.17
N PRO A 248 9.46 -8.68 -9.38
CA PRO A 248 8.33 -8.33 -8.51
C PRO A 248 8.64 -7.14 -7.61
N GLN A 249 9.77 -7.16 -6.91
CA GLN A 249 10.20 -6.04 -6.07
C GLN A 249 10.36 -4.76 -6.88
N ALA A 250 10.95 -4.82 -8.08
CA ALA A 250 11.07 -3.65 -8.95
C ALA A 250 9.75 -3.06 -9.42
N GLN A 251 8.76 -3.90 -9.70
CA GLN A 251 7.42 -3.44 -10.05
C GLN A 251 6.75 -2.72 -8.88
N VAL A 252 6.77 -3.37 -7.70
CA VAL A 252 6.17 -2.80 -6.49
C VAL A 252 6.85 -1.48 -6.12
N MET A 253 8.18 -1.49 -6.06
CA MET A 253 8.95 -0.31 -5.67
C MET A 253 8.87 0.85 -6.67
N GLU A 254 8.66 0.59 -7.97
CA GLU A 254 8.37 1.67 -8.91
C GLU A 254 7.10 2.43 -8.51
N ALA A 255 6.00 1.72 -8.24
CA ALA A 255 4.75 2.34 -7.80
C ALA A 255 4.93 3.08 -6.47
N MET A 256 5.59 2.45 -5.49
CA MET A 256 5.83 3.06 -4.18
C MET A 256 6.65 4.35 -4.28
N ILE A 257 7.75 4.33 -5.05
CA ILE A 257 8.62 5.50 -5.20
C ILE A 257 7.96 6.60 -6.04
N MET A 258 7.14 6.24 -7.03
CA MET A 258 6.33 7.21 -7.78
C MET A 258 5.36 7.97 -6.88
N ARG A 259 4.70 7.24 -5.96
CA ARG A 259 3.81 7.83 -4.96
C ARG A 259 4.59 8.70 -3.98
N LEU A 260 5.65 8.16 -3.37
CA LEU A 260 6.48 8.84 -2.39
C LEU A 260 7.11 10.14 -2.92
N GLY A 261 7.62 10.08 -4.15
CA GLY A 261 8.24 11.21 -4.82
C GLY A 261 7.25 12.14 -5.52
N ASN A 262 5.94 11.89 -5.40
CA ASN A 262 4.87 12.71 -5.99
C ASN A 262 5.04 12.90 -7.51
N SER A 263 5.42 11.84 -8.23
CA SER A 263 5.80 11.92 -9.64
C SER A 263 4.70 11.57 -10.64
N TYR A 264 3.49 11.25 -10.18
CA TYR A 264 2.34 11.12 -11.06
C TYR A 264 1.98 12.46 -11.69
N TRP A 265 1.63 12.44 -12.97
CA TRP A 265 1.29 13.64 -13.75
C TRP A 265 0.16 14.46 -13.13
N PHE A 266 -0.82 13.80 -12.52
CA PHE A 266 -1.98 14.44 -11.90
C PHE A 266 -1.67 15.12 -10.55
N ASN A 267 -0.48 14.89 -9.98
CA ASN A 267 -0.04 15.54 -8.73
C ASN A 267 0.63 16.92 -8.95
N GLY A 268 0.75 17.37 -10.21
CA GLY A 268 1.28 18.69 -10.57
C GLY A 268 2.80 18.85 -10.49
N THR A 269 3.53 17.91 -9.88
CA THR A 269 5.01 17.90 -9.81
C THR A 269 5.65 16.71 -10.54
N GLY A 270 4.84 15.93 -11.25
CA GLY A 270 5.23 14.65 -11.81
C GLY A 270 5.07 14.54 -13.31
N PHE A 271 5.79 13.59 -13.90
CA PHE A 271 5.72 13.27 -15.34
C PHE A 271 5.38 11.81 -15.62
N ASN A 272 5.24 10.94 -14.61
CA ASN A 272 4.77 9.59 -14.84
C ASN A 272 3.31 9.62 -15.29
N ILE A 273 3.10 9.44 -16.59
CA ILE A 273 1.76 9.37 -17.22
C ILE A 273 1.18 7.98 -17.02
N GLN A 274 2.02 6.96 -17.18
CA GLN A 274 1.68 5.58 -16.93
C GLN A 274 1.82 5.27 -15.44
N TYR A 275 1.04 4.29 -14.99
CA TYR A 275 1.11 3.77 -13.63
C TYR A 275 2.42 3.02 -13.40
N GLY A 276 2.92 3.08 -12.17
CA GLY A 276 4.08 2.29 -11.77
C GLY A 276 3.76 0.80 -11.77
N GLY A 277 4.78 -0.04 -11.83
CA GLY A 277 4.67 -1.49 -11.83
C GLY A 277 4.60 -2.11 -13.22
N GLY A 278 4.52 -1.32 -14.29
CA GLY A 278 4.46 -1.83 -15.65
C GLY A 278 5.65 -2.77 -15.97
N SER A 279 5.42 -3.85 -16.72
CA SER A 279 6.45 -4.87 -16.95
C SER A 279 7.65 -4.37 -17.76
N CYS A 280 8.85 -4.46 -17.19
CA CYS A 280 10.12 -4.27 -17.87
C CYS A 280 10.78 -5.64 -18.09
N SER A 281 10.81 -6.12 -19.34
CA SER A 281 11.39 -7.44 -19.65
C SER A 281 12.84 -7.57 -19.17
N SER A 282 13.63 -6.48 -19.25
CA SER A 282 15.02 -6.46 -18.80
C SER A 282 15.22 -6.75 -17.31
N ALA A 283 14.20 -6.53 -16.46
CA ALA A 283 14.29 -6.83 -15.03
C ALA A 283 14.04 -8.31 -14.72
N ARG A 284 13.50 -9.08 -15.67
CA ARG A 284 13.21 -10.52 -15.50
C ARG A 284 14.44 -11.41 -15.71
N GLU A 285 15.51 -10.86 -16.28
CA GLU A 285 16.77 -11.57 -16.54
C GLU A 285 17.64 -11.62 -15.28
N PHE A 286 17.06 -12.14 -14.18
CA PHE A 286 17.71 -12.21 -12.87
C PHE A 286 18.26 -13.61 -12.58
N GLY A 287 19.58 -13.73 -12.45
CA GLY A 287 20.27 -15.00 -12.16
C GLY A 287 20.84 -15.07 -10.74
N ILE A 288 21.23 -16.27 -10.29
CA ILE A 288 21.77 -16.50 -8.93
C ILE A 288 22.97 -15.62 -8.57
N ASN A 289 23.84 -15.33 -9.55
CA ASN A 289 25.00 -14.46 -9.35
C ASN A 289 24.61 -13.02 -9.05
N ASN A 290 23.46 -12.55 -9.55
CA ASN A 290 22.93 -11.23 -9.24
C ASN A 290 22.44 -11.19 -7.79
N CYS A 291 21.72 -12.22 -7.35
CA CYS A 291 21.26 -12.35 -5.97
C CYS A 291 22.43 -12.30 -4.97
N VAL A 292 23.51 -13.05 -5.24
CA VAL A 292 24.71 -13.00 -4.37
C VAL A 292 25.30 -11.58 -4.29
N ARG A 293 25.46 -10.90 -5.43
CA ARG A 293 25.97 -9.52 -5.47
C ARG A 293 25.03 -8.53 -4.77
N PHE A 294 23.72 -8.69 -4.97
CA PHE A 294 22.69 -7.90 -4.31
C PHE A 294 22.81 -8.01 -2.81
N VAL A 295 22.88 -9.24 -2.28
CA VAL A 295 23.05 -9.51 -0.86
C VAL A 295 24.36 -8.90 -0.37
N GLU A 296 25.51 -9.18 -1.01
CA GLU A 296 26.80 -8.62 -0.59
C GLU A 296 26.80 -7.08 -0.52
N HIS A 297 26.10 -6.42 -1.44
CA HIS A 297 26.07 -4.96 -1.52
C HIS A 297 25.04 -4.29 -0.60
N ASN A 298 23.90 -4.93 -0.38
CA ASN A 298 22.81 -4.35 0.40
C ASN A 298 22.80 -4.84 1.84
N LEU A 299 23.44 -5.97 2.17
CA LEU A 299 23.48 -6.52 3.53
C LEU A 299 23.87 -5.48 4.60
N PRO A 300 24.90 -4.62 4.43
CA PRO A 300 25.20 -3.61 5.44
C PRO A 300 24.10 -2.57 5.64
N THR A 301 23.38 -2.20 4.58
CA THR A 301 22.25 -1.28 4.66
C THR A 301 21.04 -1.96 5.28
N PHE A 302 20.74 -3.17 4.82
CA PHE A 302 19.68 -4.01 5.35
C PHE A 302 19.86 -4.24 6.86
N LEU A 303 21.02 -4.72 7.32
CA LEU A 303 21.28 -4.96 8.74
C LEU A 303 21.10 -3.69 9.59
N ARG A 304 21.65 -2.56 9.15
CA ARG A 304 21.48 -1.27 9.84
C ARG A 304 20.01 -0.87 9.93
N ASN A 305 19.26 -1.05 8.85
CA ASN A 305 17.83 -0.75 8.81
C ASN A 305 17.03 -1.71 9.70
N SER A 306 17.37 -3.01 9.72
CA SER A 306 16.76 -4.01 10.61
C SER A 306 17.04 -3.73 12.08
N GLU A 307 18.26 -3.30 12.43
CA GLU A 307 18.61 -2.89 13.80
C GLU A 307 17.80 -1.65 14.22
N TRP A 308 17.64 -0.68 13.31
CA TRP A 308 16.81 0.50 13.57
C TRP A 308 15.34 0.12 13.75
N GLU A 309 14.79 -0.73 12.89
CA GLU A 309 13.42 -1.28 13.01
C GLU A 309 13.19 -1.99 14.33
N ALA A 310 14.10 -2.89 14.71
CA ALA A 310 14.02 -3.60 15.98
C ALA A 310 13.99 -2.62 17.16
N ALA A 311 14.82 -1.56 17.12
CA ALA A 311 14.81 -0.53 18.16
C ALA A 311 13.50 0.28 18.20
N GLN A 312 12.86 0.55 17.05
CA GLN A 312 11.54 1.20 17.01
C GLN A 312 10.46 0.28 17.60
N LEU A 313 10.49 -1.01 17.26
CA LEU A 313 9.57 -2.00 17.79
C LEU A 313 9.73 -2.15 19.31
N ASP A 314 10.96 -2.24 19.81
CA ASP A 314 11.25 -2.29 21.25
C ASP A 314 10.75 -1.04 21.97
N ALA A 315 10.92 0.14 21.37
CA ALA A 315 10.41 1.40 21.93
C ALA A 315 8.87 1.44 21.96
N GLU A 316 8.21 0.91 20.94
CA GLU A 316 6.74 0.83 20.90
C GLU A 316 6.21 -0.22 21.89
N ILE A 317 6.86 -1.38 22.01
CA ILE A 317 6.55 -2.38 23.05
C ILE A 317 6.68 -1.74 24.42
N ALA A 318 7.80 -1.06 24.72
CA ALA A 318 7.99 -0.37 25.98
C ALA A 318 6.94 0.72 26.23
N ARG A 319 6.50 1.44 25.18
CA ARG A 319 5.43 2.43 25.26
C ARG A 319 4.08 1.79 25.58
N VAL A 320 3.76 0.66 24.95
CA VAL A 320 2.53 -0.11 25.19
C VAL A 320 2.55 -0.70 26.60
N GLU A 321 3.68 -1.24 27.06
CA GLU A 321 3.85 -1.77 28.42
C GLU A 321 3.78 -0.69 29.50
N ALA A 322 4.30 0.51 29.22
CA ALA A 322 4.22 1.66 30.12
C ALA A 322 2.81 2.27 30.18
N ARG A 323 1.94 1.98 29.19
CA ARG A 323 0.56 2.44 29.20
C ARG A 323 -0.20 1.66 30.27
N ASP A 324 -0.85 2.36 31.18
CA ASP A 324 -1.78 1.72 32.11
C ASP A 324 -2.83 0.99 31.26
N PRO A 325 -3.03 -0.33 31.40
CA PRO A 325 -4.06 -1.04 30.66
C PRO A 325 -5.43 -0.37 30.82
N ARG A 326 -5.68 0.30 31.95
CA ARG A 326 -6.90 1.08 32.21
C ARG A 326 -7.07 2.28 31.27
N ASP A 327 -6.01 2.76 30.62
CA ASP A 327 -6.08 3.86 29.65
C ASP A 327 -6.22 3.36 28.20
N ASP A 328 -6.30 2.04 27.98
CA ASP A 328 -6.59 1.45 26.68
C ASP A 328 -8.12 1.33 26.47
N PRO A 329 -8.71 1.96 25.43
CA PRO A 329 -10.13 1.85 25.12
C PRO A 329 -10.62 0.42 24.88
N GLU A 330 -9.78 -0.47 24.36
CA GLU A 330 -10.13 -1.88 24.16
C GLU A 330 -10.12 -2.66 25.47
N TYR A 331 -9.14 -2.39 26.35
CA TYR A 331 -9.13 -2.95 27.70
C TYR A 331 -10.35 -2.49 28.50
N GLN A 332 -10.74 -1.21 28.39
CA GLN A 332 -11.97 -0.70 29.02
C GLN A 332 -13.23 -1.40 28.49
N LYS A 333 -13.30 -1.71 27.19
CA LYS A 333 -14.40 -2.53 26.63
C LYS A 333 -14.40 -3.94 27.19
N LEU A 334 -13.23 -4.58 27.32
CA LEU A 334 -13.10 -5.92 27.91
C LEU A 334 -13.48 -5.95 29.39
N VAL A 335 -13.09 -4.94 30.18
CA VAL A 335 -13.48 -4.81 31.59
C VAL A 335 -15.00 -4.59 31.72
N ALA A 336 -15.59 -3.77 30.86
CA ALA A 336 -17.05 -3.59 30.81
C ALA A 336 -17.77 -4.89 30.42
N TRP A 337 -17.20 -5.65 29.48
CA TRP A 337 -17.76 -6.94 29.06
C TRP A 337 -17.65 -8.00 30.14
N ASN A 338 -16.51 -8.09 30.85
CA ASN A 338 -16.36 -8.97 32.00
C ASN A 338 -17.32 -8.60 33.14
N SER A 339 -17.49 -7.30 33.41
CA SER A 339 -18.46 -6.83 34.41
C SER A 339 -19.89 -7.23 34.03
N PHE A 340 -20.24 -7.14 32.74
CA PHE A 340 -21.52 -7.62 32.22
C PHE A 340 -21.69 -9.13 32.37
N LEU A 341 -20.64 -9.92 32.10
CA LEU A 341 -20.66 -11.38 32.28
C LEU A 341 -20.82 -11.77 33.75
N ASP A 342 -20.16 -11.07 34.68
CA ASP A 342 -20.32 -11.30 36.11
C ASP A 342 -21.77 -11.01 36.56
N GLU A 343 -22.37 -9.90 36.09
CA GLU A 343 -23.78 -9.62 36.34
C GLU A 343 -24.72 -10.69 35.76
N LEU A 344 -24.40 -11.20 34.56
CA LEU A 344 -25.16 -12.25 33.91
C LEU A 344 -25.07 -13.58 34.68
N LEU A 345 -23.87 -13.93 35.16
CA LEU A 345 -23.64 -15.12 35.99
C LEU A 345 -24.43 -15.05 37.30
N VAL A 346 -24.44 -13.89 37.97
CA VAL A 346 -25.25 -13.68 39.18
C VAL A 346 -26.76 -13.87 38.89
N LYS A 347 -27.25 -13.38 37.74
CA LYS A 347 -28.65 -13.57 37.33
C LYS A 347 -28.96 -15.05 37.05
N ILE A 348 -28.08 -15.74 36.32
CA ILE A 348 -28.23 -17.18 36.03
C ILE A 348 -28.24 -17.99 37.34
N GLU A 349 -27.35 -17.70 38.29
CA GLU A 349 -27.32 -18.38 39.58
C GLU A 349 -28.60 -18.12 40.40
N ALA A 350 -29.15 -16.90 40.35
CA ALA A 350 -30.40 -16.56 41.00
C ALA A 350 -31.59 -17.31 40.38
N GLU A 351 -31.65 -17.39 39.06
CA GLU A 351 -32.67 -18.14 38.33
C GLU A 351 -32.54 -19.66 38.55
N ASN A 352 -31.33 -20.20 38.59
CA ASN A 352 -31.10 -21.62 38.87
C ASN A 352 -31.52 -21.98 40.32
N LYS A 353 -31.24 -21.11 41.29
CA LYS A 353 -31.78 -21.26 42.66
C LYS A 353 -33.31 -21.22 42.69
N SER A 354 -33.94 -20.40 41.84
CA SER A 354 -35.39 -20.36 41.68
C SER A 354 -35.94 -21.66 41.08
N TYR A 355 -35.27 -22.18 40.04
CA TYR A 355 -35.61 -23.44 39.38
C TYR A 355 -35.50 -24.64 40.34
N GLU A 356 -34.43 -24.75 41.11
CA GLU A 356 -34.27 -25.84 42.10
C GLU A 356 -35.32 -25.75 43.21
N ARG A 357 -35.72 -24.55 43.65
CA ARG A 357 -36.86 -24.39 44.57
C ARG A 357 -38.17 -24.88 43.95
N ALA A 358 -38.43 -24.56 42.68
CA ALA A 358 -39.61 -25.03 41.97
C ALA A 358 -39.62 -26.56 41.80
N LYS A 359 -38.47 -27.16 41.50
CA LYS A 359 -38.31 -28.62 41.39
C LYS A 359 -38.59 -29.34 42.71
N VAL A 360 -38.12 -28.80 43.83
CA VAL A 360 -38.44 -29.31 45.17
C VAL A 360 -39.94 -29.19 45.47
N ALA A 361 -40.58 -28.07 45.10
CA ALA A 361 -42.03 -27.91 45.24
C ALA A 361 -42.82 -28.91 44.39
N THR A 362 -42.43 -29.12 43.13
CA THR A 362 -43.04 -30.09 42.22
C THR A 362 -42.90 -31.52 42.75
N ARG A 363 -41.72 -31.89 43.29
CA ARG A 363 -41.51 -33.19 43.90
C ARG A 363 -42.43 -33.43 45.11
N LYS A 364 -42.59 -32.42 45.98
CA LYS A 364 -43.56 -32.48 47.09
C LYS A 364 -45.00 -32.66 46.61
N CYS A 365 -45.40 -32.00 45.51
CA CYS A 365 -46.73 -32.20 44.92
C CYS A 365 -46.91 -33.63 44.40
N VAL A 366 -45.91 -34.19 43.71
CA VAL A 366 -45.94 -35.58 43.21
C VAL A 366 -46.03 -36.59 44.35
N ASP A 367 -45.25 -36.41 45.41
CA ASP A 367 -45.29 -37.28 46.59
C ASP A 367 -46.66 -37.20 47.30
N THR A 368 -47.26 -36.00 47.33
CA THR A 368 -48.62 -35.80 47.89
C THR A 368 -49.68 -36.52 47.05
N VAL A 369 -49.60 -36.43 45.71
CA VAL A 369 -50.52 -37.15 44.80
C VAL A 369 -50.34 -38.66 44.92
N ALA A 370 -49.12 -39.16 45.05
CA ALA A 370 -48.85 -40.58 45.26
C ALA A 370 -49.44 -41.08 46.59
N LEU A 371 -49.35 -40.29 47.66
CA LEU A 371 -50.01 -40.53 48.94
C LEU A 371 -51.54 -40.62 48.80
N PHE A 372 -52.15 -39.69 48.06
CA PHE A 372 -53.58 -39.71 47.78
C PHE A 372 -53.99 -40.96 46.99
N HIS A 373 -53.26 -41.35 45.94
CA HIS A 373 -53.54 -42.58 45.20
C HIS A 373 -53.38 -43.83 46.07
N GLY A 374 -52.37 -43.88 46.94
CA GLY A 374 -52.20 -44.96 47.90
C GLY A 374 -53.38 -45.06 48.88
N LEU A 375 -53.89 -43.91 49.36
CA LEU A 375 -55.06 -43.86 50.23
C LEU A 375 -56.33 -44.36 49.52
N ILE A 376 -56.56 -43.92 48.28
CA ILE A 376 -57.68 -44.38 47.45
C ILE A 376 -57.60 -45.90 47.24
N ALA A 377 -56.44 -46.42 46.85
CA ALA A 377 -56.23 -47.85 46.66
C ALA A 377 -56.48 -48.66 47.95
N ALA A 378 -56.03 -48.15 49.11
CA ALA A 378 -56.29 -48.78 50.40
C ALA A 378 -57.79 -48.77 50.77
N MET A 379 -58.49 -47.67 50.48
CA MET A 379 -59.94 -47.58 50.68
C MET A 379 -60.71 -48.52 49.75
N THR A 380 -60.32 -48.61 48.47
CA THR A 380 -60.92 -49.54 47.51
C THR A 380 -60.67 -50.99 47.92
N TRP A 381 -59.45 -51.32 48.38
CA TRP A 381 -59.14 -52.64 48.91
C TRP A 381 -60.00 -52.96 50.14
N ALA A 382 -60.07 -52.05 51.12
CA ALA A 382 -60.89 -52.24 52.31
C ALA A 382 -62.38 -52.43 51.98
N HIS A 383 -62.89 -51.70 50.99
CA HIS A 383 -64.26 -51.86 50.50
C HIS A 383 -64.47 -53.24 49.85
N SER A 384 -63.51 -53.72 49.04
CA SER A 384 -63.58 -55.06 48.43
C SER A 384 -63.54 -56.19 49.46
N GLN A 385 -62.88 -55.99 50.60
CA GLN A 385 -62.90 -56.96 51.70
C GLN A 385 -64.24 -56.97 52.45
N TYR A 386 -64.93 -55.83 52.51
CA TYR A 386 -66.27 -55.76 53.09
C TYR A 386 -67.31 -56.51 52.24
N ASP A 387 -67.24 -56.39 50.91
CA ASP A 387 -68.16 -57.09 49.99
C ASP A 387 -68.03 -58.62 50.03
N MET A 388 -66.87 -59.17 50.39
CA MET A 388 -66.68 -60.62 50.50
C MET A 388 -67.25 -61.25 51.78
N THR A 389 -67.75 -60.45 52.72
CA THR A 389 -68.37 -60.94 53.96
C THR A 389 -69.91 -60.97 53.93
N GLY A 390 -70.52 -60.57 52.81
CA GLY A 390 -71.98 -60.34 52.71
C GLY A 390 -72.79 -61.36 51.90
N ALA A 391 -72.27 -62.56 51.62
CA ALA A 391 -73.01 -63.59 50.86
C ALA A 391 -72.99 -64.97 51.55
N ALA A 392 -73.56 -65.03 52.76
CA ALA A 392 -74.16 -66.26 53.26
C ALA A 392 -75.68 -66.07 53.23
N SER A 393 -76.27 -66.27 52.05
CA SER A 393 -77.73 -66.37 51.92
C SER A 393 -78.14 -67.79 52.32
N ASP A 394 -78.77 -67.90 53.48
CA ASP A 394 -79.57 -69.05 53.87
C ASP A 394 -80.67 -69.27 52.83
N GLU A 395 -80.58 -70.35 52.05
CA GLU A 395 -81.72 -70.88 51.31
C GLU A 395 -82.67 -71.58 52.31
N PRO A 396 -83.95 -71.14 52.43
CA PRO A 396 -84.92 -71.84 53.25
C PRO A 396 -85.36 -73.16 52.58
N PRO A 397 -85.57 -74.24 53.35
CA PRO A 397 -86.00 -75.53 52.82
C PRO A 397 -87.43 -75.46 52.28
N ALA A 398 -87.65 -76.19 51.18
CA ALA A 398 -88.95 -76.42 50.55
C ALA A 398 -89.94 -77.03 51.55
N ALA A 399 -91.11 -76.41 51.70
CA ALA A 399 -92.24 -76.95 52.44
C ALA A 399 -92.98 -77.98 51.56
N GLU A 400 -93.04 -79.21 52.07
CA GLU A 400 -93.86 -80.31 51.57
C GLU A 400 -95.35 -80.07 51.82
N ASP A 401 -96.14 -80.68 50.94
CA ASP A 401 -97.60 -80.76 50.88
C ASP A 401 -98.29 -81.34 52.15
N GLY A 402 -99.57 -81.00 52.34
CA GLY A 402 -100.55 -81.94 52.92
C GLY A 402 -101.66 -81.36 53.81
N ASP A 403 -102.88 -81.33 53.27
CA ASP A 403 -104.25 -81.41 53.86
C ASP A 403 -104.72 -80.50 55.01
#